data_AF-A0A417F267-F1
#
_entry.id   AF-A0A417F267-F1
#
_cell.length_a   1.000
_cell.length_b   1.000
_cell.length_c   1.000
_cell.angle_alpha   90.00
_cell.angle_beta   90.00
_cell.angle_gamma   90.00
#
_symmetry.space_group_name_H-M   'P 1'
#
loop_
_entity.id
_entity.type
_entity.pdbx_description
1 polymer ?
#
loop_
_entity_poly.entity_id
_entity_poly.type
_entity_poly.pdbx_seq_one_letter_code
_entity_poly.pdbx_strand_id
1 'polypeptide(L)'
;MAETLSLTGANGVSEIHIETGLLDRAGAVILETFSPSRVHIVSDSTVAPLYLEKLEKQFSLPVTHTVIPAGEEHKQLSTVEGIYHDLLTAGMTRKDLIIALGGGVVGDITGFAAATFLRGVSLCQIPTTLLAQVDSSVGGKTGVDLPEGKNLVGAFYQPRLVLIDPNVLASLPDSTFADGMAEVVKYGYISNREILTMVSQPDYKSNIENIIYECVKIKRDVVAIDEHDTGLRMILNFGHTIGHAAEKLGNYTDLTHGQAVAIGMVAAMRLSALLGNEDLTAPLIDLLKHIGLPTELNYDREAIFNALLSDKKKFGATVNFILVREAGRAEITPIDAEKLHEDVLKL
;
A
#
# COMPACT_ATOMS: atom_id res chain seq x y z
N MET A 1 10.38 2.31 -20.21
CA MET A 1 11.52 1.38 -20.39
C MET A 1 11.30 0.27 -19.38
N ALA A 2 11.61 -0.99 -19.70
CA ALA A 2 11.44 -2.05 -18.70
C ALA A 2 12.43 -1.83 -17.55
N GLU A 3 11.92 -1.61 -16.33
CA GLU A 3 12.73 -1.42 -15.14
C GLU A 3 12.54 -2.60 -14.18
N THR A 4 13.64 -3.03 -13.58
CA THR A 4 13.64 -4.13 -12.61
C THR A 4 14.35 -3.70 -11.35
N LEU A 5 13.69 -3.88 -10.21
CA LEU A 5 14.23 -3.66 -8.88
C LEU A 5 14.20 -4.97 -8.11
N SER A 6 15.25 -5.25 -7.34
CA SER A 6 15.33 -6.44 -6.49
C SER A 6 15.28 -6.04 -5.02
N LEU A 7 14.49 -6.76 -4.22
CA LEU A 7 14.38 -6.64 -2.77
C LEU A 7 14.82 -7.94 -2.12
N THR A 8 15.90 -7.89 -1.33
CA THR A 8 16.31 -9.04 -0.49
C THR A 8 15.68 -8.90 0.89
N GLY A 9 14.69 -9.74 1.19
CA GLY A 9 14.08 -9.87 2.52
C GLY A 9 14.53 -11.15 3.23
N ALA A 10 14.04 -11.37 4.45
CA ALA A 10 14.40 -12.51 5.29
C ALA A 10 14.10 -13.87 4.63
N ASN A 11 13.05 -13.94 3.80
CA ASN A 11 12.57 -15.18 3.19
C ASN A 11 12.99 -15.34 1.71
N GLY A 12 13.84 -14.45 1.18
CA GLY A 12 14.39 -14.56 -0.18
C GLY A 12 14.44 -13.24 -0.93
N VAL A 13 14.61 -13.33 -2.25
CA VAL A 13 14.63 -12.19 -3.17
C VAL A 13 13.27 -12.05 -3.84
N SER A 14 12.73 -10.84 -3.83
CA SER A 14 11.59 -10.41 -4.63
C SER A 14 12.08 -9.57 -5.80
N GLU A 15 11.80 -10.00 -7.02
CA GLU A 15 11.99 -9.17 -8.21
C GLU A 15 10.73 -8.32 -8.45
N ILE A 16 10.91 -7.06 -8.83
CA ILE A 16 9.84 -6.10 -9.07
C ILE A 16 10.05 -5.54 -10.47
N HIS A 17 9.16 -5.91 -11.39
CA HIS A 17 9.20 -5.45 -12.77
C HIS A 17 8.17 -4.35 -12.98
N ILE A 18 8.59 -3.23 -13.55
CA ILE A 18 7.75 -2.08 -13.86
C ILE A 18 7.88 -1.82 -15.36
N GLU A 19 6.79 -2.01 -16.09
CA GLU A 19 6.78 -1.82 -17.54
C GLU A 19 5.36 -1.64 -18.07
N THR A 20 5.15 -0.58 -18.85
CA THR A 20 3.90 -0.38 -19.60
C THR A 20 3.62 -1.54 -20.57
N GLY A 21 2.47 -2.20 -20.41
CA GLY A 21 2.05 -3.35 -21.21
C GLY A 21 2.52 -4.70 -20.68
N LEU A 22 3.14 -4.74 -19.50
CA LEU A 22 3.67 -5.96 -18.89
C LEU A 22 2.61 -7.06 -18.72
N LEU A 23 1.34 -6.72 -18.49
CA LEU A 23 0.27 -7.70 -18.35
C LEU A 23 0.04 -8.54 -19.62
N ASP A 24 0.38 -8.02 -20.81
CA ASP A 24 0.28 -8.78 -22.07
C ASP A 24 1.24 -9.98 -22.14
N ARG A 25 2.30 -9.95 -21.34
CA ARG A 25 3.36 -10.98 -21.33
C ARG A 25 3.70 -11.49 -19.93
N ALA A 26 2.84 -11.24 -18.95
CA ALA A 26 3.05 -11.59 -17.55
C ALA A 26 3.32 -13.09 -17.35
N GLY A 27 2.59 -13.97 -18.04
CA GLY A 27 2.77 -15.42 -17.94
C GLY A 27 4.18 -15.87 -18.33
N ALA A 28 4.77 -15.26 -19.37
CA ALA A 28 6.14 -15.55 -19.79
C ALA A 28 7.15 -15.13 -18.70
N VAL A 29 7.02 -13.92 -18.17
CA VAL A 29 7.89 -13.38 -17.11
C VAL A 29 7.77 -14.19 -15.82
N ILE A 30 6.55 -14.61 -15.47
CA ILE A 30 6.29 -15.50 -14.33
C ILE A 30 7.05 -16.83 -14.50
N LEU A 31 7.01 -17.44 -15.68
CA LEU A 31 7.66 -18.73 -15.93
C LEU A 31 9.19 -18.65 -16.04
N GLU A 32 9.78 -17.45 -16.18
CA GLU A 32 11.22 -17.25 -16.01
C GLU A 32 11.65 -17.32 -14.53
N THR A 33 10.76 -16.93 -13.62
CA THR A 33 11.02 -16.91 -12.16
C THR A 33 10.60 -18.19 -11.46
N PHE A 34 9.50 -18.79 -11.92
CA PHE A 34 8.88 -19.96 -11.29
C PHE A 34 8.83 -21.15 -12.24
N SER A 35 8.89 -22.36 -11.69
CA SER A 35 8.61 -23.60 -12.42
C SER A 35 7.44 -24.38 -11.78
N PRO A 36 6.23 -23.79 -11.74
CA PRO A 36 5.09 -24.40 -11.09
C PRO A 36 4.51 -25.53 -11.94
N SER A 37 3.83 -26.49 -11.30
CA SER A 37 3.04 -27.50 -12.04
C SER A 37 1.61 -27.02 -12.28
N ARG A 38 1.11 -26.08 -11.47
CA ARG A 38 -0.17 -25.39 -11.67
C ARG A 38 -0.13 -23.96 -11.11
N VAL A 39 -1.06 -23.12 -11.57
CA VAL A 39 -1.22 -21.74 -11.10
C VAL A 39 -2.63 -21.55 -10.54
N HIS A 40 -2.75 -20.80 -9.45
CA HIS A 40 -4.03 -20.35 -8.93
C HIS A 40 -4.06 -18.82 -8.85
N ILE A 41 -5.03 -18.19 -9.51
CA ILE A 41 -5.16 -16.73 -9.55
C ILE A 41 -6.29 -16.30 -8.61
N VAL A 42 -6.00 -15.38 -7.69
CA VAL A 42 -7.02 -14.74 -6.86
C VAL A 42 -7.23 -13.32 -7.36
N SER A 43 -8.48 -12.96 -7.63
CA SER A 43 -8.89 -11.62 -8.06
C SER A 43 -10.21 -11.24 -7.41
N ASP A 44 -10.64 -9.99 -7.54
CA ASP A 44 -11.94 -9.54 -7.07
C ASP A 44 -12.97 -9.44 -8.20
N SER A 45 -14.24 -9.27 -7.84
CA SER A 45 -15.37 -9.19 -8.77
C SER A 45 -15.31 -8.00 -9.74
N THR A 46 -14.49 -6.99 -9.48
CA THR A 46 -14.31 -5.81 -10.35
C THR A 46 -13.14 -6.02 -11.32
N VAL A 47 -12.03 -6.59 -10.86
CA VAL A 47 -10.80 -6.78 -11.63
C VAL A 47 -10.88 -8.03 -12.51
N ALA A 48 -11.54 -9.11 -12.04
CA ALA A 48 -11.60 -10.36 -12.76
C ALA A 48 -12.17 -10.23 -14.20
N PRO A 49 -13.31 -9.54 -14.43
CA PRO A 49 -13.86 -9.36 -15.78
C PRO A 49 -12.94 -8.57 -16.73
N LEU A 50 -11.99 -7.80 -16.21
CA LEU A 50 -11.07 -6.97 -17.00
C LEU A 50 -9.82 -7.74 -17.44
N TYR A 51 -9.24 -8.53 -16.52
CA TYR A 51 -7.86 -9.00 -16.67
C TYR A 51 -7.64 -10.49 -16.41
N LEU A 52 -8.58 -11.20 -15.77
CA LEU A 52 -8.37 -12.60 -15.37
C LEU A 52 -8.20 -13.51 -16.60
N GLU A 53 -9.18 -13.52 -17.50
CA GLU A 53 -9.15 -14.39 -18.69
C GLU A 53 -7.91 -14.11 -19.56
N LYS A 54 -7.50 -12.83 -19.65
CA LYS A 54 -6.30 -12.41 -20.36
C LYS A 54 -5.03 -13.03 -19.77
N LEU A 55 -4.94 -13.11 -18.44
CA LEU A 55 -3.80 -13.70 -17.74
C LEU A 55 -3.83 -15.24 -17.81
N GLU A 56 -5.00 -15.85 -17.61
CA GLU A 56 -5.17 -17.31 -17.67
C GLU A 56 -4.69 -17.90 -19.01
N LYS A 57 -5.03 -17.25 -20.12
CA LYS A 57 -4.66 -17.68 -21.47
C LYS A 57 -3.16 -17.66 -21.76
N GLN A 58 -2.34 -17.06 -20.89
CA GLN A 58 -0.89 -17.01 -21.07
C GLN A 58 -0.17 -18.27 -20.56
N PHE A 59 -0.89 -19.19 -19.91
CA PHE A 59 -0.33 -20.41 -19.36
C PHE A 59 -0.77 -21.65 -20.15
N SER A 60 0.16 -22.56 -20.40
CA SER A 60 -0.11 -23.90 -20.96
C SER A 60 -0.30 -24.99 -19.90
N LEU A 61 -0.02 -24.65 -18.63
CA LEU A 61 -0.21 -25.48 -17.44
C LEU A 61 -1.65 -25.30 -16.88
N PRO A 62 -2.12 -26.20 -16.00
CA PRO A 62 -3.42 -26.03 -15.36
C PRO A 62 -3.51 -24.71 -14.57
N VAL A 63 -4.51 -23.89 -14.91
CA VAL A 63 -4.84 -22.66 -14.20
C VAL A 63 -6.23 -22.80 -13.57
N THR A 64 -6.35 -22.34 -12.33
CA THR A 64 -7.61 -22.20 -11.61
C THR A 64 -7.68 -20.81 -11.00
N HIS A 65 -8.86 -20.37 -10.56
CA HIS A 65 -9.01 -19.07 -9.94
C HIS A 65 -10.02 -19.06 -8.80
N THR A 66 -9.88 -18.05 -7.94
CA THR A 66 -10.90 -17.62 -6.97
C THR A 66 -11.26 -16.17 -7.28
N VAL A 67 -12.56 -15.88 -7.40
CA VAL A 67 -13.06 -14.50 -7.49
C VAL A 67 -13.73 -14.16 -6.17
N ILE A 68 -13.12 -13.26 -5.41
CA ILE A 68 -13.69 -12.75 -4.16
C ILE A 68 -14.58 -11.52 -4.45
N PRO A 69 -15.57 -11.22 -3.60
CA PRO A 69 -16.30 -9.96 -3.71
C PRO A 69 -15.35 -8.76 -3.50
N ALA A 70 -15.50 -7.70 -4.31
CA ALA A 70 -14.72 -6.47 -4.16
C ALA A 70 -15.19 -5.64 -2.95
N GLY A 71 -14.25 -5.06 -2.20
CA GLY A 71 -14.54 -4.21 -1.04
C GLY A 71 -13.67 -4.56 0.18
N GLU A 72 -13.36 -3.56 1.01
CA GLU A 72 -12.58 -3.76 2.26
C GLU A 72 -13.36 -4.63 3.26
N GLU A 73 -14.69 -4.59 3.25
CA GLU A 73 -15.57 -5.41 4.10
C GLU A 73 -15.38 -6.92 3.89
N HIS A 74 -14.78 -7.31 2.76
CA HIS A 74 -14.47 -8.70 2.43
C HIS A 74 -13.03 -9.10 2.81
N LYS A 75 -12.26 -8.17 3.40
CA LYS A 75 -10.91 -8.41 3.89
C LYS A 75 -10.91 -9.09 5.26
N GLN A 76 -11.42 -10.31 5.31
CA GLN A 76 -11.68 -11.06 6.54
C GLN A 76 -11.20 -12.51 6.45
N LEU A 77 -11.05 -13.17 7.61
CA LEU A 77 -10.57 -14.56 7.69
C LEU A 77 -11.42 -15.57 6.92
N SER A 78 -12.73 -15.37 6.83
CA SER A 78 -13.63 -16.26 6.09
C SER A 78 -13.39 -16.22 4.58
N THR A 79 -12.98 -15.09 4.03
CA THR A 79 -12.58 -14.98 2.62
C THR A 79 -11.32 -15.80 2.35
N VAL A 80 -10.36 -15.74 3.28
CA VAL A 80 -9.14 -16.54 3.24
C VAL A 80 -9.45 -18.04 3.34
N GLU A 81 -10.39 -18.43 4.20
CA GLU A 81 -10.89 -19.80 4.31
C GLU A 81 -11.48 -20.29 2.98
N GLY A 82 -12.30 -19.47 2.31
CA GLY A 82 -12.81 -19.76 0.97
C GLY A 82 -11.69 -20.05 -0.03
N ILE A 83 -10.67 -19.19 -0.08
CA ILE A 83 -9.48 -19.39 -0.92
C ILE A 83 -8.80 -20.73 -0.60
N TYR A 84 -8.66 -21.12 0.66
CA TYR A 84 -8.07 -22.43 1.00
C TYR A 84 -8.87 -23.60 0.44
N HIS A 85 -10.20 -23.54 0.49
CA HIS A 85 -11.04 -24.59 -0.08
C HIS A 85 -10.85 -24.71 -1.60
N ASP A 86 -10.75 -23.59 -2.30
CA ASP A 86 -10.52 -23.56 -3.75
C ASP A 86 -9.12 -24.07 -4.10
N LEU A 87 -8.08 -23.68 -3.33
CA LEU A 87 -6.72 -24.20 -3.48
C LEU A 87 -6.64 -25.72 -3.27
N LEU A 88 -7.34 -26.25 -2.25
CA LEU A 88 -7.41 -27.69 -1.98
C LEU A 88 -8.14 -28.44 -3.09
N THR A 89 -9.26 -27.91 -3.57
CA THR A 89 -10.05 -28.47 -4.67
C THR A 89 -9.26 -28.49 -5.97
N ALA A 90 -8.49 -27.42 -6.22
CA ALA A 90 -7.56 -27.34 -7.35
C ALA A 90 -6.33 -28.25 -7.18
N GLY A 91 -6.16 -28.92 -6.03
CA GLY A 91 -5.04 -29.83 -5.74
C GLY A 91 -3.68 -29.16 -5.56
N MET A 92 -3.66 -27.88 -5.17
CA MET A 92 -2.45 -27.08 -5.00
C MET A 92 -1.46 -27.72 -4.02
N THR A 93 -0.18 -27.67 -4.38
CA THR A 93 0.95 -28.18 -3.59
C THR A 93 1.97 -27.08 -3.31
N ARG A 94 2.96 -27.36 -2.46
CA ARG A 94 4.05 -26.41 -2.15
C ARG A 94 4.91 -25.99 -3.35
N LYS A 95 4.83 -26.71 -4.47
CA LYS A 95 5.58 -26.40 -5.70
C LYS A 95 4.83 -25.46 -6.64
N ASP A 96 3.57 -25.18 -6.34
CA ASP A 96 2.67 -24.42 -7.20
C ASP A 96 2.70 -22.92 -6.85
N LEU A 97 2.09 -22.10 -7.70
CA LEU A 97 2.12 -20.65 -7.62
C LEU A 97 0.73 -20.06 -7.37
N ILE A 98 0.62 -19.16 -6.40
CA ILE A 98 -0.53 -18.29 -6.22
C ILE A 98 -0.22 -16.91 -6.80
N ILE A 99 -1.14 -16.36 -7.57
CA ILE A 99 -1.05 -15.01 -8.14
C ILE A 99 -2.16 -14.15 -7.53
N ALA A 100 -1.80 -13.00 -6.98
CA ALA A 100 -2.74 -11.96 -6.58
C ALA A 100 -2.90 -10.96 -7.74
N LEU A 101 -4.09 -10.90 -8.35
CA LEU A 101 -4.42 -9.99 -9.44
C LEU A 101 -5.49 -8.99 -8.96
N GLY A 102 -5.08 -7.81 -8.51
CA GLY A 102 -6.03 -6.83 -7.96
C GLY A 102 -5.39 -5.66 -7.22
N GLY A 103 -6.21 -4.93 -6.47
CA GLY A 103 -5.76 -3.85 -5.58
C GLY A 103 -5.14 -4.37 -4.27
N GLY A 104 -4.93 -3.46 -3.32
CA GLY A 104 -4.31 -3.79 -2.03
C GLY A 104 -5.05 -4.85 -1.22
N VAL A 105 -6.39 -4.84 -1.26
CA VAL A 105 -7.24 -5.85 -0.60
C VAL A 105 -6.94 -7.26 -1.11
N VAL A 106 -6.98 -7.45 -2.43
CA VAL A 106 -6.65 -8.74 -3.06
C VAL A 106 -5.21 -9.14 -2.72
N GLY A 107 -4.28 -8.18 -2.79
CA GLY A 107 -2.88 -8.39 -2.45
C GLY A 107 -2.66 -8.91 -1.03
N ASP A 108 -3.31 -8.28 -0.04
CA ASP A 108 -3.19 -8.62 1.38
C ASP A 108 -3.83 -9.97 1.70
N ILE A 109 -5.07 -10.21 1.25
CA ILE A 109 -5.81 -11.46 1.48
C ILE A 109 -5.06 -12.63 0.85
N THR A 110 -4.67 -12.49 -0.43
CA THR A 110 -3.97 -13.54 -1.18
C THR A 110 -2.57 -13.76 -0.63
N GLY A 111 -1.88 -12.70 -0.24
CA GLY A 111 -0.57 -12.78 0.39
C GLY A 111 -0.63 -13.53 1.72
N PHE A 112 -1.64 -13.26 2.54
CA PHE A 112 -1.84 -13.96 3.79
C PHE A 112 -2.20 -15.43 3.55
N ALA A 113 -3.09 -15.71 2.59
CA ALA A 113 -3.42 -17.07 2.19
C ALA A 113 -2.18 -17.85 1.71
N ALA A 114 -1.30 -17.22 0.93
CA ALA A 114 -0.06 -17.84 0.47
C ALA A 114 0.94 -18.08 1.61
N ALA A 115 0.99 -17.19 2.60
CA ALA A 115 1.88 -17.31 3.76
C ALA A 115 1.53 -18.52 4.65
N THR A 116 0.24 -18.82 4.78
CA THR A 116 -0.31 -19.79 5.74
C THR A 116 -0.68 -21.12 5.09
N PHE A 117 -1.12 -21.12 3.83
CA PHE A 117 -1.48 -22.34 3.11
C PHE A 117 -0.27 -23.26 3.00
N LEU A 118 -0.41 -24.51 3.46
CA LEU A 118 0.69 -25.49 3.55
C LEU A 118 1.96 -24.97 4.29
N ARG A 119 1.80 -23.93 5.12
CA ARG A 119 2.87 -23.17 5.81
C ARG A 119 3.80 -22.38 4.87
N GLY A 120 3.28 -21.92 3.73
CA GLY A 120 3.99 -21.10 2.77
C GLY A 120 4.01 -21.73 1.38
N VAL A 121 3.55 -20.98 0.38
CA VAL A 121 3.62 -21.29 -1.05
C VAL A 121 4.02 -20.07 -1.87
N SER A 122 4.58 -20.29 -3.06
CA SER A 122 5.07 -19.19 -3.89
C SER A 122 3.96 -18.19 -4.22
N LEU A 123 4.29 -16.89 -4.13
CA LEU A 123 3.38 -15.78 -4.38
C LEU A 123 3.95 -14.86 -5.46
N CYS A 124 3.09 -14.47 -6.39
CA CYS A 124 3.31 -13.36 -7.32
C CYS A 124 2.21 -12.30 -7.13
N GLN A 125 2.60 -11.02 -7.10
CA GLN A 125 1.68 -9.88 -7.00
C GLN A 125 1.58 -9.18 -8.36
N ILE A 126 0.36 -8.91 -8.83
CA ILE A 126 0.06 -8.11 -10.02
C ILE A 126 -0.89 -6.98 -9.59
N PRO A 127 -0.36 -5.89 -9.02
CA PRO A 127 -1.16 -4.78 -8.50
C PRO A 127 -1.85 -3.97 -9.61
N THR A 128 -3.16 -3.79 -9.49
CA THR A 128 -4.01 -3.10 -10.50
C THR A 128 -4.53 -1.72 -10.08
N THR A 129 -4.14 -1.26 -8.89
CA THR A 129 -4.46 0.10 -8.40
C THR A 129 -3.16 0.87 -8.18
N LEU A 130 -3.18 2.20 -8.32
CA LEU A 130 -1.98 3.00 -8.10
C LEU A 130 -1.45 2.82 -6.67
N LEU A 131 -2.34 2.82 -5.67
CA LEU A 131 -1.99 2.58 -4.27
C LEU A 131 -1.24 1.25 -4.08
N ALA A 132 -1.74 0.18 -4.71
CA ALA A 132 -1.08 -1.11 -4.62
C ALA A 132 0.28 -1.12 -5.34
N GLN A 133 0.39 -0.46 -6.50
CA GLN A 133 1.62 -0.39 -7.28
C GLN A 133 2.75 0.35 -6.56
N VAL A 134 2.44 1.42 -5.83
CA VAL A 134 3.44 2.27 -5.17
C VAL A 134 3.70 1.93 -3.71
N ASP A 135 2.80 1.17 -3.06
CA ASP A 135 2.90 0.90 -1.62
C ASP A 135 2.65 -0.57 -1.26
N SER A 136 1.41 -1.07 -1.38
CA SER A 136 1.03 -2.32 -0.71
C SER A 136 1.63 -3.60 -1.33
N SER A 137 1.94 -3.61 -2.63
CA SER A 137 2.54 -4.79 -3.26
C SER A 137 4.01 -5.01 -2.91
N VAL A 138 4.66 -4.06 -2.22
CA VAL A 138 6.08 -4.09 -1.87
C VAL A 138 6.27 -4.00 -0.37
N GLY A 139 6.94 -5.00 0.20
CA GLY A 139 7.36 -5.01 1.60
C GLY A 139 6.63 -6.01 2.50
N GLY A 140 5.89 -6.94 1.91
CA GLY A 140 5.51 -8.21 2.51
C GLY A 140 4.52 -8.15 3.66
N LYS A 141 3.93 -7.00 4.00
CA LYS A 141 2.81 -6.96 4.95
C LYS A 141 1.60 -7.54 4.23
N THR A 142 1.01 -8.57 4.82
CA THR A 142 -0.18 -9.25 4.31
C THR A 142 -1.10 -9.53 5.48
N GLY A 143 -2.42 -9.56 5.27
CA GLY A 143 -3.33 -9.80 6.37
C GLY A 143 -4.79 -9.51 6.07
N VAL A 144 -5.57 -9.55 7.14
CA VAL A 144 -7.00 -9.31 7.13
C VAL A 144 -7.41 -8.49 8.35
N ASP A 145 -8.61 -7.92 8.25
CA ASP A 145 -9.25 -7.15 9.28
C ASP A 145 -10.02 -8.06 10.24
N LEU A 146 -10.20 -7.55 11.45
CA LEU A 146 -11.12 -8.10 12.45
C LEU A 146 -12.17 -7.04 12.80
N PRO A 147 -13.31 -7.42 13.41
CA PRO A 147 -14.29 -6.45 13.92
C PRO A 147 -13.67 -5.40 14.87
N GLU A 148 -12.57 -5.74 15.55
CA GLU A 148 -11.83 -4.85 16.44
C GLU A 148 -10.93 -3.84 15.73
N GLY A 149 -10.59 -4.05 14.44
CA GLY A 149 -9.76 -3.13 13.68
C GLY A 149 -9.12 -3.73 12.42
N LYS A 150 -8.59 -2.83 11.58
CA LYS A 150 -7.92 -3.17 10.32
C LYS A 150 -6.56 -3.82 10.53
N ASN A 151 -6.19 -4.75 9.65
CA ASN A 151 -4.86 -5.38 9.54
C ASN A 151 -4.32 -6.01 10.84
N LEU A 152 -5.21 -6.43 11.75
CA LEU A 152 -4.80 -6.96 13.06
C LEU A 152 -4.28 -8.40 13.00
N VAL A 153 -4.65 -9.16 11.96
CA VAL A 153 -4.20 -10.54 11.75
C VAL A 153 -3.48 -10.62 10.42
N GLY A 154 -2.22 -11.06 10.43
CA GLY A 154 -1.41 -11.06 9.23
C GLY A 154 -0.07 -11.75 9.38
N ALA A 155 0.75 -11.64 8.33
CA ALA A 155 2.10 -12.16 8.26
C ALA A 155 3.01 -11.22 7.46
N PHE A 156 4.30 -11.22 7.80
CA PHE A 156 5.35 -10.70 6.93
C PHE A 156 5.74 -11.80 5.94
N TYR A 157 5.26 -11.70 4.70
CA TYR A 157 5.45 -12.69 3.64
C TYR A 157 5.75 -12.00 2.31
N GLN A 158 7.00 -12.07 1.86
CA GLN A 158 7.42 -11.45 0.61
C GLN A 158 6.91 -12.26 -0.58
N PRO A 159 6.32 -11.61 -1.61
CA PRO A 159 6.20 -12.25 -2.92
C PRO A 159 7.60 -12.53 -3.47
N ARG A 160 7.74 -13.51 -4.36
CA ARG A 160 9.01 -13.69 -5.11
C ARG A 160 9.06 -12.84 -6.37
N LEU A 161 7.89 -12.37 -6.83
CA LEU A 161 7.75 -11.57 -8.03
C LEU A 161 6.60 -10.56 -7.89
N VAL A 162 6.83 -9.32 -8.26
CA VAL A 162 5.82 -8.26 -8.39
C VAL A 162 5.86 -7.74 -9.84
N LEU A 163 4.73 -7.75 -10.53
CA LEU A 163 4.60 -7.27 -11.91
C LEU A 163 3.68 -6.06 -11.95
N ILE A 164 4.26 -4.89 -12.20
CA ILE A 164 3.55 -3.61 -12.26
C ILE A 164 3.42 -3.19 -13.72
N ASP A 165 2.18 -3.20 -14.21
CA ASP A 165 1.81 -2.65 -15.52
C ASP A 165 1.03 -1.33 -15.33
N PRO A 166 1.64 -0.16 -15.60
CA PRO A 166 0.93 1.11 -15.54
C PRO A 166 -0.31 1.20 -16.45
N ASN A 167 -0.42 0.42 -17.54
CA ASN A 167 -1.59 0.49 -18.44
C ASN A 167 -2.89 0.09 -17.77
N VAL A 168 -2.85 -0.78 -16.75
CA VAL A 168 -4.08 -1.21 -16.05
C VAL A 168 -4.77 -0.06 -15.33
N LEU A 169 -4.02 1.01 -14.99
CA LEU A 169 -4.55 2.21 -14.36
C LEU A 169 -5.52 2.98 -15.26
N ALA A 170 -5.50 2.76 -16.57
CA ALA A 170 -6.44 3.40 -17.50
C ALA A 170 -7.91 2.98 -17.26
N SER A 171 -8.14 1.84 -16.60
CA SER A 171 -9.47 1.37 -16.20
C SER A 171 -9.91 1.86 -14.83
N LEU A 172 -9.00 2.47 -14.06
CA LEU A 172 -9.22 2.80 -12.66
C LEU A 172 -10.07 4.08 -12.55
N PRO A 173 -11.09 4.13 -11.68
CA PRO A 173 -11.83 5.37 -11.43
C PRO A 173 -10.88 6.48 -10.97
N ASP A 174 -11.11 7.72 -11.44
CA ASP A 174 -10.25 8.87 -11.10
C ASP A 174 -10.12 9.08 -9.59
N SER A 175 -11.19 8.83 -8.82
CA SER A 175 -11.15 8.92 -7.35
C SER A 175 -10.22 7.87 -6.72
N THR A 176 -10.21 6.64 -7.24
CA THR A 176 -9.33 5.57 -6.75
C THR A 176 -7.89 5.79 -7.20
N PHE A 177 -7.68 6.39 -8.38
CA PHE A 177 -6.35 6.85 -8.79
C PHE A 177 -5.84 7.97 -7.87
N ALA A 178 -6.67 8.97 -7.58
CA ALA A 178 -6.34 10.06 -6.66
C ALA A 178 -6.00 9.55 -5.26
N ASP A 179 -6.70 8.52 -4.77
CA ASP A 179 -6.39 7.87 -3.49
C ASP A 179 -4.95 7.36 -3.42
N GLY A 180 -4.49 6.68 -4.49
CA GLY A 180 -3.09 6.23 -4.59
C GLY A 180 -2.06 7.37 -4.70
N MET A 181 -2.46 8.52 -5.23
CA MET A 181 -1.57 9.69 -5.33
C MET A 181 -1.22 10.28 -3.96
N ALA A 182 -2.00 10.02 -2.91
CA ALA A 182 -1.65 10.43 -1.55
C ALA A 182 -0.30 9.82 -1.13
N GLU A 183 -0.09 8.52 -1.42
CA GLU A 183 1.17 7.84 -1.09
C GLU A 183 2.32 8.29 -2.00
N VAL A 184 2.03 8.63 -3.26
CA VAL A 184 3.03 9.25 -4.15
C VAL A 184 3.55 10.56 -3.55
N VAL A 185 2.64 11.44 -3.11
CA VAL A 185 3.02 12.72 -2.47
C VAL A 185 3.77 12.46 -1.16
N LYS A 186 3.36 11.46 -0.38
CA LYS A 186 4.09 11.03 0.83
C LYS A 186 5.56 10.74 0.53
N TYR A 187 5.86 9.90 -0.47
CA TYR A 187 7.24 9.60 -0.86
C TYR A 187 8.04 10.84 -1.24
N GLY A 188 7.39 11.79 -1.91
CA GLY A 188 7.99 13.05 -2.30
C GLY A 188 8.47 13.89 -1.11
N TYR A 189 7.66 13.97 -0.06
CA TYR A 189 8.00 14.70 1.16
C TYR A 189 8.99 13.98 2.07
N ILE A 190 8.92 12.65 2.17
CA ILE A 190 9.76 11.92 3.12
C ILE A 190 11.15 11.58 2.59
N SER A 191 11.32 11.45 1.26
CA SER A 191 12.57 10.90 0.70
C SER A 191 13.02 11.46 -0.66
N ASN A 192 12.12 11.90 -1.55
CA ASN A 192 12.55 12.38 -2.87
C ASN A 192 11.70 13.56 -3.40
N ARG A 193 12.20 14.79 -3.23
CA ARG A 193 11.51 16.01 -3.68
C ARG A 193 11.25 16.06 -5.20
N GLU A 194 11.99 15.31 -6.02
CA GLU A 194 11.75 15.28 -7.47
C GLU A 194 10.38 14.70 -7.82
N ILE A 195 9.83 13.80 -6.98
CA ILE A 195 8.46 13.30 -7.13
C ILE A 195 7.46 14.47 -7.06
N LEU A 196 7.66 15.43 -6.15
CA LEU A 196 6.78 16.60 -6.03
C LEU A 196 6.81 17.45 -7.30
N THR A 197 8.00 17.64 -7.88
CA THR A 197 8.19 18.32 -9.17
C THR A 197 7.43 17.61 -10.30
N MET A 198 7.52 16.27 -10.37
CA MET A 198 6.79 15.48 -11.37
C MET A 198 5.27 15.61 -11.22
N VAL A 199 4.76 15.49 -9.98
CA VAL A 199 3.31 15.56 -9.69
C VAL A 199 2.74 16.96 -9.93
N SER A 200 3.53 18.02 -9.74
CA SER A 200 3.10 19.40 -10.00
C SER A 200 2.84 19.71 -11.48
N GLN A 201 3.28 18.85 -12.41
CA GLN A 201 3.03 19.07 -13.83
C GLN A 201 1.53 18.87 -14.15
N PRO A 202 0.92 19.69 -15.03
CA PRO A 202 -0.48 19.52 -15.41
C PRO A 202 -0.81 18.15 -16.02
N ASP A 203 0.14 17.55 -16.73
CA ASP A 203 0.00 16.28 -17.42
C ASP A 203 0.73 15.13 -16.73
N TYR A 204 1.00 15.21 -15.42
CA TYR A 204 1.83 14.25 -14.66
C TYR A 204 1.49 12.76 -14.91
N LYS A 205 0.23 12.44 -15.25
CA LYS A 205 -0.20 11.08 -15.64
C LYS A 205 0.57 10.53 -16.85
N SER A 206 1.09 11.36 -17.74
CA SER A 206 1.94 10.96 -18.87
C SER A 206 3.28 10.37 -18.41
N ASN A 207 3.71 10.71 -17.19
CA ASN A 207 4.96 10.26 -16.57
C ASN A 207 4.72 9.24 -15.44
N ILE A 208 3.54 8.59 -15.41
CA ILE A 208 3.15 7.74 -14.28
C ILE A 208 4.08 6.54 -14.06
N GLU A 209 4.64 5.96 -15.13
CA GLU A 209 5.62 4.86 -15.04
C GLU A 209 6.84 5.27 -14.19
N ASN A 210 7.41 6.45 -14.45
CA ASN A 210 8.57 6.96 -13.72
C ASN A 210 8.21 7.35 -12.27
N ILE A 211 7.02 7.91 -12.05
CA ILE A 211 6.51 8.23 -10.71
C ILE A 211 6.40 6.93 -9.88
N ILE A 212 5.82 5.88 -10.46
CA ILE A 212 5.70 4.57 -9.82
C ILE A 212 7.09 4.02 -9.49
N TYR A 213 8.02 4.05 -10.45
CA TYR A 213 9.39 3.56 -10.25
C TYR A 213 10.08 4.24 -9.05
N GLU A 214 10.05 5.57 -8.98
CA GLU A 214 10.69 6.28 -7.88
C GLU A 214 10.03 5.97 -6.52
N CYS A 215 8.71 5.79 -6.48
CA CYS A 215 8.01 5.37 -5.26
C CYS A 215 8.42 3.96 -4.83
N VAL A 216 8.41 3.01 -5.77
CA VAL A 216 8.76 1.60 -5.51
C VAL A 216 10.21 1.47 -5.06
N LYS A 217 11.12 2.23 -5.68
CA LYS A 217 12.54 2.28 -5.31
C LYS A 217 12.72 2.73 -3.86
N ILE A 218 12.04 3.81 -3.44
CA ILE A 218 12.07 4.28 -2.04
C ILE A 218 11.50 3.22 -1.10
N LYS A 219 10.32 2.66 -1.43
CA LYS A 219 9.69 1.61 -0.63
C LYS A 219 10.61 0.40 -0.46
N ARG A 220 11.22 -0.06 -1.55
CA ARG A 220 12.19 -1.15 -1.58
C ARG A 220 13.38 -0.85 -0.68
N ASP A 221 14.00 0.32 -0.83
CA ASP A 221 15.20 0.70 -0.06
C ASP A 221 14.90 0.71 1.45
N VAL A 222 13.76 1.28 1.84
CA VAL A 222 13.33 1.36 3.24
C VAL A 222 13.01 -0.03 3.81
N VAL A 223 12.32 -0.89 3.05
CA VAL A 223 12.02 -2.27 3.47
C VAL A 223 13.29 -3.11 3.59
N ALA A 224 14.24 -2.95 2.67
CA ALA A 224 15.52 -3.67 2.72
C ALA A 224 16.31 -3.36 3.99
N ILE A 225 16.14 -2.16 4.55
CA ILE A 225 16.77 -1.72 5.81
C ILE A 225 15.97 -2.22 7.02
N ASP A 226 14.64 -2.16 6.98
CA ASP A 226 13.76 -2.46 8.12
C ASP A 226 12.49 -3.18 7.67
N GLU A 227 12.61 -4.49 7.44
CA GLU A 227 11.52 -5.33 6.92
C GLU A 227 10.32 -5.39 7.88
N HIS A 228 10.55 -5.40 9.19
CA HIS A 228 9.48 -5.58 10.18
C HIS A 228 8.85 -4.28 10.69
N ASP A 229 9.23 -3.12 10.13
CA ASP A 229 8.67 -1.81 10.47
C ASP A 229 8.84 -1.45 11.95
N THR A 230 10.08 -1.55 12.43
CA THR A 230 10.44 -1.32 13.84
C THR A 230 11.40 -0.15 14.06
N GLY A 231 11.85 0.47 12.97
CA GLY A 231 12.84 1.54 12.94
C GLY A 231 12.61 2.44 11.73
N LEU A 232 13.58 2.49 10.80
CA LEU A 232 13.54 3.42 9.67
C LEU A 232 12.24 3.35 8.85
N ARG A 233 11.64 2.17 8.70
CA ARG A 233 10.44 2.00 7.87
C ARG A 233 9.22 2.76 8.39
N MET A 234 9.26 3.20 9.65
CA MET A 234 8.24 4.07 10.21
C MET A 234 8.10 5.40 9.47
N ILE A 235 9.12 5.89 8.74
CA ILE A 235 8.99 7.13 7.93
C ILE A 235 7.87 7.04 6.89
N LEU A 236 7.51 5.82 6.47
CA LEU A 236 6.39 5.57 5.55
C LEU A 236 5.02 5.83 6.18
N ASN A 237 4.97 6.12 7.49
CA ASN A 237 3.77 6.49 8.22
C ASN A 237 3.58 8.02 8.31
N PHE A 238 4.27 8.81 7.48
CA PHE A 238 3.97 10.25 7.36
C PHE A 238 2.50 10.45 6.98
N GLY A 239 1.81 11.26 7.78
CA GLY A 239 0.36 11.48 7.71
C GLY A 239 -0.52 10.38 8.32
N HIS A 240 -0.01 9.15 8.52
CA HIS A 240 -0.84 8.01 8.92
C HIS A 240 -1.35 8.12 10.36
N THR A 241 -0.58 8.72 11.27
CA THR A 241 -1.00 8.85 12.67
C THR A 241 -2.35 9.56 12.80
N ILE A 242 -2.47 10.77 12.26
CA ILE A 242 -3.74 11.51 12.26
C ILE A 242 -4.72 10.95 11.22
N GLY A 243 -4.23 10.47 10.08
CA GLY A 243 -5.07 9.85 9.05
C GLY A 243 -5.88 8.66 9.57
N HIS A 244 -5.23 7.69 10.21
CA HIS A 244 -5.93 6.53 10.79
C HIS A 244 -6.92 6.93 11.90
N ALA A 245 -6.60 7.97 12.69
CA ALA A 245 -7.55 8.51 13.66
C ALA A 245 -8.80 9.09 12.97
N ALA A 246 -8.61 9.83 11.87
CA ALA A 246 -9.72 10.37 11.07
C ALA A 246 -10.55 9.27 10.40
N GLU A 247 -9.92 8.24 9.84
CA GLU A 247 -10.63 7.06 9.30
C GLU A 247 -11.50 6.39 10.37
N LYS A 248 -10.92 6.17 11.56
CA LYS A 248 -11.61 5.51 12.67
C LYS A 248 -12.82 6.32 13.13
N LEU A 249 -12.68 7.64 13.25
CA LEU A 249 -13.80 8.52 13.63
C LEU A 249 -14.90 8.57 12.57
N GLY A 250 -14.52 8.45 11.29
CA GLY A 250 -15.45 8.32 10.16
C GLY A 250 -15.95 6.90 9.91
N ASN A 251 -15.76 5.97 10.87
CA ASN A 251 -16.12 4.55 10.79
C ASN A 251 -15.64 3.85 9.50
N TYR A 252 -14.52 4.30 8.93
CA TYR A 252 -13.94 3.82 7.69
C TYR A 252 -14.84 3.99 6.44
N THR A 253 -15.89 4.82 6.53
CA THR A 253 -16.83 5.09 5.44
C THR A 253 -16.75 6.51 4.93
N ASP A 254 -16.39 7.46 5.79
CA ASP A 254 -16.43 8.89 5.46
C ASP A 254 -15.24 9.34 4.60
N LEU A 255 -14.09 8.68 4.77
CA LEU A 255 -12.85 8.95 4.06
C LEU A 255 -12.28 7.64 3.53
N THR A 256 -11.75 7.68 2.30
CA THR A 256 -10.85 6.64 1.81
C THR A 256 -9.47 6.75 2.48
N HIS A 257 -8.65 5.70 2.36
CA HIS A 257 -7.31 5.67 2.97
C HIS A 257 -6.45 6.85 2.53
N GLY A 258 -6.29 7.07 1.23
CA GLY A 258 -5.51 8.18 0.69
C GLY A 258 -6.05 9.56 1.05
N GLN A 259 -7.38 9.73 1.14
CA GLN A 259 -7.98 10.97 1.65
C GLN A 259 -7.60 11.24 3.10
N ALA A 260 -7.64 10.22 3.96
CA ALA A 260 -7.26 10.34 5.34
C ALA A 260 -5.75 10.60 5.51
N VAL A 261 -4.90 9.91 4.73
CA VAL A 261 -3.45 10.16 4.69
C VAL A 261 -3.16 11.59 4.22
N ALA A 262 -3.86 12.12 3.21
CA ALA A 262 -3.71 13.49 2.74
C ALA A 262 -3.99 14.53 3.84
N ILE A 263 -5.12 14.40 4.53
CA ILE A 263 -5.48 15.25 5.68
C ILE A 263 -4.44 15.11 6.81
N GLY A 264 -4.02 13.88 7.08
CA GLY A 264 -3.01 13.59 8.09
C GLY A 264 -1.64 14.19 7.76
N MET A 265 -1.24 14.22 6.48
CA MET A 265 0.00 14.86 6.02
C MET A 265 -0.05 16.37 6.27
N VAL A 266 -1.17 17.04 5.98
CA VAL A 266 -1.35 18.47 6.26
C VAL A 266 -1.21 18.74 7.76
N ALA A 267 -1.86 17.93 8.59
CA ALA A 267 -1.80 18.05 10.04
C ALA A 267 -0.37 17.80 10.58
N ALA A 268 0.32 16.79 10.05
CA ALA A 268 1.72 16.51 10.40
C ALA A 268 2.68 17.62 9.94
N MET A 269 2.41 18.26 8.79
CA MET A 269 3.20 19.40 8.30
C MET A 269 3.06 20.63 9.20
N ARG A 270 1.81 20.96 9.60
CA ARG A 270 1.54 22.03 10.58
C ARG A 270 2.24 21.76 11.91
N LEU A 271 2.16 20.52 12.41
CA LEU A 271 2.87 20.13 13.63
C LEU A 271 4.40 20.28 13.47
N SER A 272 4.94 19.89 12.33
CA SER A 272 6.36 20.06 12.03
C SER A 272 6.78 21.53 12.09
N ALA A 273 5.97 22.43 11.52
CA ALA A 273 6.22 23.87 11.56
C ALA A 273 6.14 24.46 12.97
N LEU A 274 5.16 24.02 13.80
CA LEU A 274 5.05 24.43 15.21
C LEU A 274 6.30 24.06 16.03
N LEU A 275 7.01 23.00 15.63
CA LEU A 275 8.25 22.54 16.24
C LEU A 275 9.52 23.17 15.64
N GLY A 276 9.36 24.18 14.77
CA GLY A 276 10.46 25.02 14.25
C GLY A 276 11.07 24.56 12.93
N ASN A 277 10.47 23.60 12.23
CA ASN A 277 10.90 23.21 10.88
C ASN A 277 10.33 24.14 9.80
N GLU A 278 10.76 23.95 8.55
CA GLU A 278 10.21 24.67 7.40
C GLU A 278 8.70 24.43 7.27
N ASP A 279 7.91 25.50 7.14
CA ASP A 279 6.47 25.39 6.92
C ASP A 279 6.17 25.15 5.44
N LEU A 280 6.03 23.86 5.09
CA LEU A 280 5.66 23.40 3.75
C LEU A 280 4.15 23.14 3.61
N THR A 281 3.33 23.63 4.54
CA THR A 281 1.89 23.35 4.57
C THR A 281 1.18 23.88 3.33
N ALA A 282 1.46 25.13 2.92
CA ALA A 282 0.80 25.73 1.75
C ALA A 282 1.16 24.99 0.43
N PRO A 283 2.45 24.73 0.12
CA PRO A 283 2.81 23.90 -1.04
C PRO A 283 2.16 22.51 -1.04
N LEU A 284 2.07 21.85 0.12
CA LEU A 284 1.42 20.55 0.25
C LEU A 284 -0.07 20.64 -0.08
N ILE A 285 -0.77 21.62 0.48
CA ILE A 285 -2.20 21.84 0.24
C ILE A 285 -2.48 22.09 -1.25
N ASP A 286 -1.66 22.92 -1.90
CA ASP A 286 -1.83 23.22 -3.32
C ASP A 286 -1.62 21.95 -4.19
N LEU A 287 -0.61 21.15 -3.87
CA LEU A 287 -0.34 19.90 -4.58
C LEU A 287 -1.46 18.87 -4.36
N LEU A 288 -1.95 18.71 -3.13
CA LEU A 288 -3.05 17.78 -2.81
C LEU A 288 -4.34 18.19 -3.53
N LYS A 289 -4.65 19.50 -3.58
CA LYS A 289 -5.81 20.01 -4.33
C LYS A 289 -5.65 19.78 -5.84
N HIS A 290 -4.45 19.97 -6.38
CA HIS A 290 -4.14 19.71 -7.80
C HIS A 290 -4.45 18.26 -8.20
N ILE A 291 -4.19 17.29 -7.32
CA ILE A 291 -4.47 15.86 -7.56
C ILE A 291 -5.86 15.41 -7.04
N GLY A 292 -6.71 16.35 -6.60
CA GLY A 292 -8.09 16.07 -6.21
C GLY A 292 -8.28 15.48 -4.82
N LEU A 293 -7.33 15.67 -3.89
CA LEU A 293 -7.41 15.17 -2.52
C LEU A 293 -7.86 16.25 -1.51
N PRO A 294 -8.57 15.86 -0.44
CA PRO A 294 -8.97 16.77 0.62
C PRO A 294 -7.78 17.16 1.51
N THR A 295 -7.89 18.34 2.13
CA THR A 295 -6.81 18.91 2.96
C THR A 295 -7.26 19.30 4.37
N GLU A 296 -8.56 19.26 4.65
CA GLU A 296 -9.12 19.78 5.90
C GLU A 296 -9.46 18.67 6.89
N LEU A 297 -8.99 18.85 8.13
CA LEU A 297 -9.37 18.01 9.26
C LEU A 297 -10.70 18.50 9.85
N ASN A 298 -11.79 17.84 9.47
CA ASN A 298 -13.14 18.21 9.88
C ASN A 298 -13.61 17.55 11.19
N TYR A 299 -12.79 16.68 11.78
CA TYR A 299 -13.08 16.06 13.05
C TYR A 299 -12.66 16.95 14.23
N ASP A 300 -13.36 16.78 15.35
CA ASP A 300 -12.99 17.42 16.60
C ASP A 300 -11.58 16.98 17.06
N ARG A 301 -10.78 17.93 17.55
CA ARG A 301 -9.36 17.69 17.84
C ARG A 301 -9.19 16.83 19.08
N GLU A 302 -10.07 16.97 20.07
CA GLU A 302 -10.11 16.08 21.23
C GLU A 302 -10.48 14.66 20.79
N ALA A 303 -11.46 14.50 19.90
CA ALA A 303 -11.81 13.19 19.35
C ALA A 303 -10.63 12.55 18.59
N ILE A 304 -9.89 13.32 17.79
CA ILE A 304 -8.68 12.85 17.11
C ILE A 304 -7.63 12.38 18.12
N PHE A 305 -7.33 13.19 19.14
CA PHE A 305 -6.35 12.82 20.16
C PHE A 305 -6.77 11.55 20.91
N ASN A 306 -8.05 11.41 21.27
CA ASN A 306 -8.57 10.22 21.93
C ASN A 306 -8.52 8.98 21.03
N ALA A 307 -8.81 9.12 19.73
CA ALA A 307 -8.66 8.04 18.76
C ALA A 307 -7.19 7.59 18.65
N LEU A 308 -6.24 8.52 18.63
CA LEU A 308 -4.80 8.21 18.69
C LEU A 308 -4.42 7.42 19.96
N LEU A 309 -5.06 7.70 21.11
CA LEU A 309 -4.83 6.98 22.36
C LEU A 309 -5.43 5.57 22.37
N SER A 310 -6.53 5.36 21.66
CA SER A 310 -7.23 4.06 21.66
C SER A 310 -6.42 2.93 21.01
N ASP A 311 -5.49 3.26 20.12
CA ASP A 311 -4.51 2.34 19.53
C ASP A 311 -3.40 1.94 20.54
N LYS A 312 -3.34 2.61 21.71
CA LYS A 312 -2.22 2.59 22.65
C LYS A 312 -2.40 1.69 23.88
N LYS A 313 -2.81 0.44 23.71
CA LYS A 313 -2.35 -0.59 24.69
C LYS A 313 -0.87 -0.94 24.51
N LYS A 314 -0.17 -0.36 23.53
CA LYS A 314 1.22 -0.67 23.14
C LYS A 314 2.25 0.46 23.32
N PHE A 315 1.85 1.71 23.50
CA PHE A 315 2.77 2.86 23.55
C PHE A 315 2.76 3.48 24.95
N GLY A 316 3.95 3.68 25.53
CA GLY A 316 4.12 4.27 26.86
C GLY A 316 3.82 5.78 26.89
N ALA A 317 4.71 6.56 27.50
CA ALA A 317 4.53 8.01 27.64
C ALA A 317 4.71 8.82 26.33
N THR A 318 5.32 8.23 25.29
CA THR A 318 5.67 8.91 24.04
C THR A 318 5.02 8.29 22.82
N VAL A 319 4.85 9.09 21.77
CA VAL A 319 4.34 8.70 20.45
C VAL A 319 5.39 9.02 19.40
N ASN A 320 5.72 8.06 18.55
CA ASN A 320 6.57 8.32 17.39
C ASN A 320 5.74 8.99 16.30
N PHE A 321 6.05 10.26 16.02
CA PHE A 321 5.45 11.02 14.94
C PHE A 321 6.43 11.17 13.80
N ILE A 322 5.94 11.14 12.56
CA ILE A 322 6.79 11.34 11.39
C ILE A 322 6.66 12.79 10.94
N LEU A 323 7.76 13.54 11.03
CA LEU A 323 7.80 14.96 10.73
C LEU A 323 8.76 15.23 9.58
N VAL A 324 8.33 16.06 8.63
CA VAL A 324 9.14 16.50 7.49
C VAL A 324 9.95 17.72 7.92
N ARG A 325 11.29 17.62 7.80
CA ARG A 325 12.22 18.72 8.13
C ARG A 325 12.34 19.71 6.99
N GLU A 326 12.47 19.16 5.79
CA GLU A 326 12.52 19.82 4.49
C GLU A 326 11.96 18.83 3.46
N ALA A 327 11.52 19.30 2.29
CA ALA A 327 10.99 18.41 1.26
C ALA A 327 12.03 17.34 0.85
N GLY A 328 11.62 16.07 0.89
CA GLY A 328 12.47 14.92 0.62
C GLY A 328 13.23 14.38 1.84
N ARG A 329 12.94 14.88 3.05
CA ARG A 329 13.56 14.39 4.29
C ARG A 329 12.58 14.43 5.47
N ALA A 330 12.19 13.26 5.93
CA ALA A 330 11.43 13.08 7.18
C ALA A 330 12.24 12.39 8.29
N GLU A 331 11.81 12.60 9.53
CA GLU A 331 12.42 12.02 10.72
C GLU A 331 11.36 11.45 11.67
N ILE A 332 11.72 10.37 12.36
CA ILE A 332 10.92 9.82 13.45
C ILE A 332 11.20 10.66 14.69
N THR A 333 10.18 11.38 15.16
CA THR A 333 10.26 12.27 16.32
C THR A 333 9.37 11.73 17.44
N PRO A 334 9.95 11.25 18.55
CA PRO A 334 9.19 10.92 19.74
C PRO A 334 8.62 12.20 20.36
N ILE A 335 7.31 12.23 20.62
CA ILE A 335 6.61 13.35 21.26
C ILE A 335 5.89 12.82 22.50
N ASP A 336 6.08 13.47 23.65
CA ASP A 336 5.34 13.17 24.87
C ASP A 336 3.84 13.32 24.66
N ALA A 337 3.05 12.40 25.21
CA ALA A 337 1.61 12.36 24.95
C ALA A 337 0.88 13.65 25.37
N GLU A 338 1.26 14.26 26.50
CA GLU A 338 0.71 15.53 26.97
C GLU A 338 1.06 16.67 26.00
N LYS A 339 2.32 16.73 25.55
CA LYS A 339 2.77 17.74 24.59
C LYS A 339 2.05 17.59 23.25
N LEU A 340 1.89 16.34 22.79
CA LEU A 340 1.16 16.02 21.58
C LEU A 340 -0.31 16.46 21.68
N HIS A 341 -0.95 16.30 22.85
CA HIS A 341 -2.32 16.76 23.06
C HIS A 341 -2.44 18.26 22.82
N GLU A 342 -1.59 19.06 23.47
CA GLU A 342 -1.57 20.51 23.31
C GLU A 342 -1.38 20.95 21.86
N ASP A 343 -0.52 20.24 21.12
CA ASP A 343 -0.20 20.61 19.75
C ASP A 343 -1.30 20.15 18.77
N VAL A 344 -1.92 18.98 18.99
CA VAL A 344 -3.09 18.53 18.21
C VAL A 344 -4.27 19.49 18.34
N LEU A 345 -4.49 20.08 19.52
CA LEU A 345 -5.54 21.08 19.74
C LEU A 345 -5.34 22.37 18.93
N LYS A 346 -4.14 22.63 18.40
CA LYS A 346 -3.83 23.81 17.59
C LYS A 346 -3.97 23.59 16.07
N LEU A 347 -4.24 22.35 15.62
CA LEU A 347 -4.27 21.96 14.21
C LEU A 347 -5.56 22.34 13.47
#